data_AF-A0A536BGK1-F1
#
_entry.id   AF-A0A536BGK1-F1
#
_cell.length_a   1.000
_cell.length_b   1.000
_cell.length_c   1.000
_cell.angle_alpha   90.00
_cell.angle_beta   90.00
_cell.angle_gamma   90.00
#
_symmetry.space_group_name_H-M   'P 1'
#
loop_
_entity.id
_entity.type
_entity.pdbx_description
1 polymer ?
#
loop_
_entity_poly.entity_id
_entity_poly.type
_entity_poly.pdbx_seq_one_letter_code
_entity_poly.pdbx_strand_id
1 'polypeptide(L)'
;MLQALPLQADGQVFRFDYIAGRPSPEHVVGTIDDHGVISLESHDPTPFPGRGGCPICLAATTRIGTPDGPILVSDLRAGMLVWTVDAGKRVAAPIAIVRYTPAPFGHRVIRVVLADGRAVVASPGHPTGDGRRVGELNPGDLLDGSRIVSMDVLPYAGDTWDLLPLSSTGTYWADGVLLGSTLANTEP
;
A
#
# COMPACT_ATOMS: atom_id res chain seq x y z
N MET A 1 6.70 8.87 -19.26
CA MET A 1 6.29 10.28 -19.12
C MET A 1 7.21 10.89 -18.08
N LEU A 2 7.98 11.91 -18.43
CA LEU A 2 8.88 12.61 -17.50
C LEU A 2 8.01 13.49 -16.59
N GLN A 3 8.16 13.38 -15.27
CA GLN A 3 7.53 14.33 -14.35
C GLN A 3 8.48 15.51 -14.18
N ALA A 4 7.99 16.73 -14.38
CA ALA A 4 8.78 17.93 -14.15
C ALA A 4 9.14 18.01 -12.67
N LEU A 5 10.43 18.21 -12.36
CA LEU A 5 10.89 18.49 -11.02
C LEU A 5 10.46 19.91 -10.64
N PRO A 6 9.58 20.10 -9.64
CA PRO A 6 9.20 21.43 -9.20
C PRO A 6 10.41 22.11 -8.54
N LEU A 7 10.68 23.34 -8.96
CA LEU A 7 11.72 24.19 -8.39
C LEU A 7 11.08 25.34 -7.63
N GLN A 8 11.52 25.56 -6.38
CA GLN A 8 11.09 26.67 -5.55
C GLN A 8 12.21 27.71 -5.50
N ALA A 9 11.91 28.96 -5.86
CA ALA A 9 12.90 30.03 -5.75
C ALA A 9 13.21 30.30 -4.27
N ASP A 10 14.50 30.32 -3.93
CA ASP A 10 15.04 30.66 -2.61
C ASP A 10 16.23 31.60 -2.79
N GLY A 11 15.96 32.91 -2.80
CA GLY A 11 16.98 33.92 -3.09
C GLY A 11 17.53 33.82 -4.52
N GLN A 12 18.84 33.60 -4.64
CA GLN A 12 19.55 33.44 -5.93
C GLN A 12 19.61 31.98 -6.40
N VAL A 13 19.02 31.05 -5.65
CA VAL A 13 19.02 29.62 -5.99
C VAL A 13 17.60 29.10 -6.13
N PHE A 14 17.48 27.94 -6.76
CA PHE A 14 16.24 27.18 -6.90
C PHE A 14 16.36 25.89 -6.10
N ARG A 15 15.54 25.75 -5.07
CA ARG A 15 15.44 24.54 -4.27
C ARG A 15 14.63 23.47 -5.00
N PHE A 16 15.12 22.24 -4.95
CA PHE A 16 14.37 21.04 -5.31
C PHE A 16 14.24 20.09 -4.12
N ASP A 17 13.13 19.38 -4.10
CA ASP A 17 12.79 18.36 -3.12
C ASP A 17 11.98 17.28 -3.86
N TYR A 18 12.54 16.08 -3.96
CA TYR A 18 11.87 14.97 -4.64
C TYR A 18 12.27 13.60 -4.11
N ILE A 19 11.46 12.59 -4.44
CA ILE A 19 11.78 11.18 -4.21
C ILE A 19 12.32 10.59 -5.51
N ALA A 20 13.59 10.21 -5.51
CA ALA A 20 14.20 9.47 -6.62
C ALA A 20 13.69 8.02 -6.60
N GLY A 21 13.25 7.52 -7.75
CA GLY A 21 12.68 6.17 -7.85
C GLY A 21 13.73 5.10 -8.17
N ARG A 22 13.76 4.04 -7.33
CA ARG A 22 14.38 2.70 -7.47
C ARG A 22 15.89 2.61 -7.82
N PRO A 23 16.64 1.65 -7.22
CA PRO A 23 16.16 0.45 -6.49
C PRO A 23 15.72 0.70 -5.04
N SER A 24 16.25 1.74 -4.38
CA SER A 24 15.79 2.28 -3.10
C SER A 24 15.16 3.66 -3.34
N PRO A 25 13.95 3.95 -2.84
CA PRO A 25 13.46 5.30 -2.88
C PRO A 25 14.30 6.19 -1.96
N GLU A 26 14.85 7.24 -2.52
CA GLU A 26 15.77 8.17 -1.85
C GLU A 26 15.13 9.55 -1.85
N HIS A 27 15.12 10.20 -0.68
CA HIS A 27 14.71 11.59 -0.59
C HIS A 27 15.92 12.45 -0.91
N VAL A 28 15.78 13.25 -1.95
CA VAL A 28 16.86 14.10 -2.45
C VAL A 28 16.41 15.54 -2.36
N VAL A 29 17.20 16.32 -1.63
CA VAL A 29 16.98 17.74 -1.41
C VAL A 29 18.24 18.48 -1.81
N GLY A 30 18.08 19.59 -2.51
CA GLY A 30 19.21 20.40 -2.90
C GLY A 30 18.80 21.69 -3.59
N THR A 31 19.79 22.38 -4.13
CA THR A 31 19.63 23.65 -4.82
C THR A 31 20.33 23.65 -6.18
N ILE A 32 19.83 24.48 -7.08
CA ILE A 32 20.41 24.78 -8.39
C ILE A 32 20.61 26.30 -8.45
N ASP A 33 21.82 26.76 -8.71
CA ASP A 33 22.08 28.18 -8.90
C ASP A 33 21.75 28.66 -10.33
N ASP A 34 21.90 29.96 -10.57
CA ASP A 34 21.68 30.59 -11.87
C ASP A 34 22.68 30.19 -12.96
N HIS A 35 23.78 29.53 -12.58
CA HIS A 35 24.77 28.94 -13.48
C HIS A 35 24.54 27.43 -13.72
N GLY A 36 23.54 26.83 -13.08
CA GLY A 36 23.20 25.40 -13.20
C GLY A 36 24.05 24.47 -12.33
N VAL A 37 24.78 25.00 -11.34
CA VAL A 37 25.51 24.18 -10.36
C VAL A 37 24.53 23.59 -9.37
N ILE A 38 24.60 22.28 -9.20
CA ILE A 38 23.74 21.51 -8.29
C ILE A 38 24.48 21.25 -6.98
N SER A 39 23.87 21.63 -5.86
CA SER A 39 24.35 21.32 -4.52
C SER A 39 23.33 20.44 -3.78
N LEU A 40 23.78 19.30 -3.26
CA LEU A 40 22.94 18.39 -2.47
C LEU A 40 22.99 18.81 -1.00
N GLU A 41 21.83 19.00 -0.40
CA GLU A 41 21.68 19.27 1.03
C GLU A 41 21.46 17.99 1.82
N SER A 42 20.56 17.14 1.33
CA SER A 42 20.30 15.82 1.91
C SER A 42 20.05 14.78 0.83
N HIS A 43 20.49 13.57 1.13
CA HIS A 43 20.32 12.38 0.30
C HIS A 43 20.11 11.19 1.22
N ASP A 44 18.88 11.06 1.69
CA ASP A 44 18.53 10.09 2.72
C ASP A 44 17.80 8.90 2.10
N PRO A 45 18.15 7.65 2.50
CA PRO A 45 17.31 6.51 2.19
C PRO A 45 15.94 6.74 2.85
N THR A 46 14.87 6.75 2.05
CA THR A 46 13.54 6.81 2.65
C THR A 46 13.22 5.43 3.25
N PRO A 47 12.86 5.33 4.54
CA PRO A 47 12.30 4.09 5.05
C PRO A 47 11.04 3.84 4.24
N PHE A 48 10.99 2.77 3.43
CA PHE A 48 9.80 2.50 2.65
C PHE A 48 8.65 2.05 3.57
N PRO A 49 7.49 2.74 3.60
CA PRO A 49 7.16 4.02 2.97
C PRO A 49 7.37 5.18 3.97
N GLY A 50 8.06 6.25 3.56
CA GLY A 50 8.48 7.32 4.46
C GLY A 50 7.29 8.14 4.98
N ARG A 51 7.53 9.11 5.88
CA ARG A 51 6.47 10.06 6.26
C ARG A 51 5.95 10.77 5.01
N GLY A 52 4.68 10.54 4.65
CA GLY A 52 4.03 11.09 3.45
C GLY A 52 4.12 10.22 2.20
N GLY A 53 4.91 9.14 2.22
CA GLY A 53 4.87 8.10 1.19
C GLY A 53 3.66 7.20 1.44
N CYS A 54 2.80 7.05 0.43
CA CYS A 54 1.58 6.25 0.44
C CYS A 54 1.75 4.93 1.24
N PRO A 55 1.22 4.82 2.48
CA PRO A 55 1.60 3.70 3.34
C PRO A 55 0.93 2.37 2.96
N ILE A 56 0.05 2.37 1.96
CA ILE A 56 -1.07 1.45 1.93
C ILE A 56 -1.48 1.20 0.48
N CYS A 57 -1.88 -0.01 0.08
CA CYS A 57 -3.30 -0.32 -0.08
C CYS A 57 -3.45 -1.31 -1.24
N LEU A 58 -4.60 -1.98 -1.24
CA LEU A 58 -5.08 -2.87 -2.29
C LEU A 58 -5.32 -2.11 -3.61
N ALA A 59 -5.27 -2.84 -4.71
CA ALA A 59 -5.74 -2.33 -6.00
C ALA A 59 -7.25 -2.02 -5.94
N ALA A 60 -7.71 -1.00 -6.67
CA ALA A 60 -9.14 -0.62 -6.69
C ALA A 60 -10.06 -1.75 -7.19
N THR A 61 -9.52 -2.71 -7.93
CA THR A 61 -10.23 -3.90 -8.44
C THR A 61 -10.36 -5.03 -7.42
N THR A 62 -9.70 -4.92 -6.26
CA THR A 62 -9.72 -5.95 -5.22
C THR A 62 -11.13 -6.11 -4.65
N ARG A 63 -11.57 -7.36 -4.52
CA ARG A 63 -12.87 -7.72 -3.95
C ARG A 63 -12.72 -8.13 -2.50
N ILE A 64 -13.39 -7.40 -1.61
CA ILE A 64 -13.42 -7.69 -0.19
C ILE A 64 -14.54 -8.67 0.12
N GLY A 65 -14.23 -9.72 0.87
CA GLY A 65 -15.21 -10.71 1.30
C GLY A 65 -16.22 -10.10 2.27
N THR A 66 -17.51 -10.14 1.90
CA THR A 66 -18.63 -9.80 2.78
C THR A 66 -19.57 -11.00 2.96
N PRO A 67 -20.49 -10.98 3.94
CA PRO A 67 -21.49 -12.05 4.11
C PRO A 67 -22.37 -12.27 2.89
N ASP A 68 -22.70 -11.21 2.16
CA ASP A 68 -23.56 -11.25 0.96
C ASP A 68 -22.76 -11.47 -0.34
N GLY A 69 -21.46 -11.73 -0.21
CA GLY A 69 -20.55 -11.99 -1.33
C GLY A 69 -19.46 -10.92 -1.49
N PRO A 70 -18.48 -11.12 -2.39
CA PRO A 70 -17.37 -10.20 -2.53
C PRO A 70 -17.76 -8.87 -3.21
N ILE A 71 -17.43 -7.74 -2.58
CA ILE A 71 -17.71 -6.36 -3.05
C ILE A 71 -16.39 -5.68 -3.43
N LEU A 72 -16.37 -4.83 -4.47
CA LEU A 72 -15.17 -4.05 -4.80
C LEU A 72 -14.80 -3.12 -3.66
N VAL A 73 -13.51 -3.01 -3.36
CA VAL A 73 -13.02 -2.16 -2.28
C VAL A 73 -13.43 -0.68 -2.47
N SER A 74 -13.53 -0.22 -3.73
CA SER A 74 -14.00 1.13 -4.07
C SER A 74 -15.47 1.41 -3.74
N ASP A 75 -16.27 0.35 -3.61
CA ASP A 75 -17.71 0.43 -3.37
C ASP A 75 -18.05 0.30 -1.89
N LEU A 76 -17.08 -0.09 -1.05
CA LEU A 76 -17.25 -0.22 0.38
C LEU A 76 -17.42 1.12 1.08
N ARG A 77 -18.22 1.12 2.15
CA ARG A 77 -18.46 2.26 3.02
C ARG A 77 -18.39 1.82 4.48
N ALA A 78 -18.09 2.77 5.37
CA ALA A 78 -18.17 2.52 6.81
C ALA A 78 -19.58 2.05 7.20
N GLY A 79 -19.65 1.12 8.16
CA GLY A 79 -20.88 0.46 8.60
C GLY A 79 -21.25 -0.80 7.81
N MET A 80 -20.75 -1.00 6.58
CA MET A 80 -20.96 -2.26 5.84
C MET A 80 -20.25 -3.43 6.52
N LEU A 81 -20.83 -4.63 6.43
CA LEU A 81 -20.24 -5.83 7.02
C LEU A 81 -19.17 -6.43 6.09
N VAL A 82 -18.05 -6.84 6.70
CA VAL A 82 -17.00 -7.62 6.04
C VAL A 82 -16.62 -8.81 6.89
N TRP A 83 -16.04 -9.83 6.27
CA TRP A 83 -15.43 -10.92 7.00
C TRP A 83 -14.09 -10.47 7.60
N THR A 84 -13.92 -10.70 8.90
CA THR A 84 -12.71 -10.46 9.69
C THR A 84 -12.42 -11.68 10.57
N VAL A 85 -11.23 -11.76 11.14
CA VAL A 85 -10.92 -12.72 12.21
C VAL A 85 -11.16 -12.09 13.58
N ASP A 86 -11.87 -12.81 14.45
CA ASP A 86 -11.92 -12.55 15.88
C ASP A 86 -11.77 -13.87 16.66
N ALA A 87 -10.92 -13.88 17.69
CA ALA A 87 -10.56 -15.08 18.45
C ALA A 87 -10.25 -16.32 17.57
N GLY A 88 -9.58 -16.11 16.43
CA GLY A 88 -9.20 -17.16 15.47
C GLY A 88 -10.35 -17.69 14.60
N LYS A 89 -11.54 -17.09 14.67
CA LYS A 89 -12.71 -17.47 13.88
C LYS A 89 -13.07 -16.38 12.88
N ARG A 90 -13.57 -16.80 11.72
CA ARG A 90 -14.16 -15.89 10.74
C ARG A 90 -15.49 -15.38 11.26
N VAL A 91 -15.61 -14.07 11.42
CA VAL A 91 -16.82 -13.38 11.89
C VAL A 91 -17.14 -12.20 10.98
N ALA A 92 -18.41 -11.81 10.92
CA ALA A 92 -18.82 -10.60 10.21
C ALA A 92 -18.73 -9.41 11.17
N ALA A 93 -18.06 -8.34 10.75
CA ALA A 93 -17.96 -7.10 11.52
C ALA A 93 -18.17 -5.88 10.63
N PRO A 94 -18.76 -4.79 11.17
CA PRO A 94 -18.89 -3.53 10.45
C PRO A 94 -17.52 -2.91 10.17
N ILE A 95 -17.40 -2.23 9.04
CA ILE A 95 -16.22 -1.42 8.70
C ILE A 95 -16.25 -0.13 9.53
N ALA A 96 -15.17 0.15 10.27
CA ALA A 96 -14.95 1.41 10.96
C ALA A 96 -14.59 2.52 9.97
N ILE A 97 -13.60 2.25 9.12
CA ILE A 97 -12.95 3.25 8.26
C ILE A 97 -12.73 2.62 6.87
N VAL A 98 -12.99 3.41 5.82
CA VAL A 98 -12.48 3.17 4.48
C VAL A 98 -11.68 4.39 4.07
N ARG A 99 -10.50 4.18 3.48
CA ARG A 99 -9.63 5.25 2.95
C ARG A 99 -9.07 4.85 1.59
N TYR A 100 -8.79 5.87 0.79
CA TYR A 100 -8.08 5.71 -0.46
C TYR A 100 -7.14 6.88 -0.69
N THR A 101 -6.16 6.68 -1.55
CA THR A 101 -5.30 7.73 -2.09
C THR A 101 -4.89 7.39 -3.52
N PRO A 102 -4.70 8.38 -4.39
CA PRO A 102 -4.11 8.14 -5.70
C PRO A 102 -2.71 7.53 -5.57
N ALA A 103 -2.42 6.51 -6.38
CA ALA A 103 -1.08 5.94 -6.47
C ALA A 103 -0.09 6.99 -7.01
N PRO A 104 1.11 7.13 -6.41
CA PRO A 104 2.13 8.03 -6.93
C PRO A 104 2.62 7.55 -8.30
N PHE A 105 3.22 8.46 -9.07
CA PHE A 105 3.81 8.10 -10.35
C PHE A 105 4.86 6.99 -10.19
N GLY A 106 4.82 5.99 -11.07
CA GLY A 106 5.73 4.85 -11.01
C GLY A 106 5.45 3.85 -9.88
N HIS A 107 4.30 3.95 -9.20
CA HIS A 107 3.88 3.00 -8.18
C HIS A 107 3.86 1.58 -8.72
N ARG A 108 4.22 0.63 -7.86
CA ARG A 108 4.19 -0.80 -8.18
C ARG A 108 3.52 -1.58 -7.08
N VAL A 109 2.78 -2.58 -7.51
CA VAL A 109 2.10 -3.55 -6.66
C VAL A 109 2.68 -4.93 -6.89
N ILE A 110 2.48 -5.82 -5.93
CA ILE A 110 2.86 -7.22 -6.04
C ILE A 110 1.58 -8.01 -6.24
N ARG A 111 1.52 -8.78 -7.33
CA ARG A 111 0.53 -9.83 -7.50
C ARG A 111 1.07 -11.10 -6.88
N VAL A 112 0.45 -11.54 -5.78
CA VAL A 112 0.76 -12.80 -5.12
C VAL A 112 -0.24 -13.85 -5.61
N VAL A 113 0.25 -14.99 -6.07
CA VAL A 113 -0.59 -16.13 -6.49
C VAL A 113 -0.36 -17.28 -5.53
N LEU A 114 -1.44 -17.88 -5.06
CA LEU A 114 -1.44 -19.03 -4.16
C LEU A 114 -1.71 -20.33 -4.94
N ALA A 115 -1.23 -21.45 -4.40
CA ALA A 115 -1.34 -22.77 -5.02
C ALA A 115 -2.79 -23.26 -5.18
N ASP A 116 -3.72 -22.71 -4.38
CA ASP A 116 -5.16 -22.98 -4.48
C ASP A 116 -5.88 -22.11 -5.53
N GLY A 117 -5.13 -21.29 -6.28
CA GLY A 117 -5.65 -20.46 -7.36
C GLY A 117 -6.09 -19.06 -6.93
N ARG A 118 -6.12 -18.76 -5.62
CA ARG A 118 -6.35 -17.39 -5.15
C ARG A 118 -5.20 -16.48 -5.57
N ALA A 119 -5.51 -15.22 -5.84
CA ALA A 119 -4.51 -14.21 -6.13
C ALA A 119 -4.93 -12.86 -5.57
N VAL A 120 -3.98 -12.13 -5.00
CA VAL A 120 -4.22 -10.79 -4.44
C VAL A 120 -3.16 -9.82 -4.95
N VAL A 121 -3.57 -8.57 -5.15
CA VAL A 121 -2.70 -7.49 -5.63
C VAL A 121 -2.63 -6.39 -4.58
N ALA A 122 -1.45 -6.19 -4.00
CA ALA A 122 -1.25 -5.24 -2.93
C ALA A 122 0.11 -4.53 -3.03
N SER A 123 0.20 -3.34 -2.43
CA SER A 123 1.49 -2.67 -2.26
C SER A 123 2.46 -3.53 -1.42
N PRO A 124 3.78 -3.48 -1.66
CA PRO A 124 4.76 -4.28 -0.92
C PRO A 124 4.73 -4.09 0.61
N GLY A 125 4.36 -2.91 1.09
CA GLY A 125 4.28 -2.62 2.52
C GLY A 125 3.02 -3.12 3.24
N HIS A 126 2.03 -3.63 2.50
CA HIS A 126 0.74 -4.01 3.06
C HIS A 126 0.88 -5.27 3.94
N PRO A 127 0.30 -5.30 5.15
CA PRO A 127 0.45 -6.42 6.06
C PRO A 127 -0.42 -7.59 5.65
N THR A 128 0.09 -8.79 5.85
CA THR A 128 -0.66 -10.05 5.77
C THR A 128 -1.42 -10.31 7.07
N GLY A 129 -2.36 -11.27 7.07
CA GLY A 129 -3.10 -11.63 8.28
C GLY A 129 -2.22 -12.14 9.44
N ASP A 130 -0.98 -12.54 9.17
CA ASP A 130 0.02 -12.94 10.17
C ASP A 130 1.09 -11.85 10.45
N GLY A 131 0.88 -10.63 9.95
CA GLY A 131 1.66 -9.43 10.30
C GLY A 131 2.95 -9.20 9.50
N ARG A 132 3.34 -10.13 8.62
CA ARG A 132 4.45 -9.92 7.66
C ARG A 132 4.04 -8.91 6.59
N ARG A 133 5.01 -8.31 5.89
CA ARG A 133 4.70 -7.45 4.73
C ARG A 133 4.65 -8.28 3.45
N VAL A 134 3.74 -7.93 2.53
CA VAL A 134 3.62 -8.59 1.23
C VAL A 134 4.95 -8.62 0.46
N GLY A 135 5.76 -7.57 0.56
CA GLY A 135 7.07 -7.47 -0.11
C GLY A 135 8.19 -8.29 0.53
N GLU A 136 7.96 -8.87 1.71
CA GLU A 136 8.91 -9.73 2.41
C GLU A 136 8.66 -11.23 2.13
N LEU A 137 7.53 -11.54 1.49
CA LEU A 137 7.16 -12.92 1.14
C LEU A 137 7.99 -13.42 -0.05
N ASN A 138 8.10 -14.75 -0.16
CA ASN A 138 8.75 -15.43 -1.26
C ASN A 138 7.89 -16.59 -1.77
N PRO A 139 8.03 -16.99 -3.06
CA PRO A 139 7.49 -18.26 -3.54
C PRO A 139 7.93 -19.43 -2.64
N GLY A 140 6.96 -20.28 -2.25
CA GLY A 140 7.15 -21.37 -1.30
C GLY A 140 6.64 -21.06 0.11
N ASP A 141 6.58 -19.79 0.51
CA ASP A 141 6.02 -19.36 1.80
C ASP A 141 4.53 -19.69 1.90
N LEU A 142 4.02 -19.79 3.13
CA LEU A 142 2.59 -19.90 3.39
C LEU A 142 1.96 -18.51 3.54
N LEU A 143 0.81 -18.30 2.93
CA LEU A 143 -0.06 -17.15 3.13
C LEU A 143 -1.52 -17.64 3.21
N ASP A 144 -2.21 -17.31 4.30
CA ASP A 144 -3.59 -17.72 4.56
C ASP A 144 -3.84 -19.22 4.30
N GLY A 145 -2.94 -20.05 4.83
CA GLY A 145 -3.00 -21.52 4.73
C GLY A 145 -2.56 -22.13 3.40
N SER A 146 -2.17 -21.33 2.41
CA SER A 146 -1.80 -21.81 1.07
C SER A 146 -0.39 -21.37 0.67
N ARG A 147 0.28 -22.18 -0.17
CA ARG A 147 1.64 -21.86 -0.62
C ARG A 147 1.63 -20.79 -1.71
N ILE A 148 2.53 -19.83 -1.62
CA ILE A 148 2.78 -18.86 -2.69
C ILE A 148 3.48 -19.59 -3.84
N VAL A 149 2.92 -19.49 -5.06
CA VAL A 149 3.51 -20.08 -6.27
C VAL A 149 4.21 -19.04 -7.14
N SER A 150 3.75 -17.79 -7.13
CA SER A 150 4.41 -16.69 -7.83
C SER A 150 4.18 -15.35 -7.16
N MET A 151 5.12 -14.43 -7.39
CA MET A 151 5.05 -13.05 -6.96
C MET A 151 5.57 -12.15 -8.08
N ASP A 152 4.67 -11.37 -8.67
CA ASP A 152 4.98 -10.53 -9.83
C ASP A 152 4.86 -9.06 -9.47
N VAL A 153 5.91 -8.28 -9.73
CA VAL A 153 5.89 -6.82 -9.53
C VAL A 153 5.30 -6.15 -10.77
N LEU A 154 4.13 -5.53 -10.62
CA LEU A 154 3.39 -4.90 -11.71
C LEU A 154 3.42 -3.37 -11.58
N PRO A 155 3.53 -2.62 -12.69
CA PRO A 155 3.23 -1.20 -12.67
C PRO A 155 1.76 -0.99 -12.31
N TYR A 156 1.46 0.03 -11.51
CA TYR A 156 0.10 0.35 -11.11
C TYR A 156 -0.20 1.83 -11.29
N ALA A 157 -1.38 2.11 -11.83
CA ALA A 157 -1.96 3.44 -11.92
C ALA A 157 -3.42 3.36 -11.49
N GLY A 158 -3.86 4.32 -10.67
CA GLY A 158 -5.20 4.37 -10.09
C GLY A 158 -5.16 4.64 -8.60
N ASP A 159 -6.32 4.60 -7.95
CA ASP A 159 -6.41 4.75 -6.51
C ASP A 159 -6.04 3.45 -5.80
N THR A 160 -5.45 3.58 -4.62
CA THR A 160 -5.18 2.45 -3.74
C THR A 160 -6.07 2.57 -2.51
N TRP A 161 -6.69 1.46 -2.10
CA TRP A 161 -7.69 1.40 -1.03
C TRP A 161 -7.30 0.53 0.19
N ASP A 162 -7.78 0.91 1.37
CA ASP A 162 -7.73 0.10 2.59
C ASP A 162 -8.98 0.34 3.44
N LEU A 163 -9.27 -0.64 4.31
CA LEU A 163 -10.39 -0.63 5.22
C LEU A 163 -9.96 -1.12 6.59
N LEU A 164 -10.66 -0.66 7.63
CA LEU A 164 -10.49 -1.13 8.99
C LEU A 164 -11.80 -1.76 9.48
N PRO A 165 -11.88 -3.08 9.61
CA PRO A 165 -12.99 -3.73 10.29
C PRO A 165 -12.97 -3.40 11.79
N LEU A 166 -14.14 -3.28 12.42
CA LEU A 166 -14.27 -3.23 13.88
C LEU A 166 -14.02 -4.62 14.47
N SER A 167 -12.75 -4.99 14.60
CA SER A 167 -12.29 -6.26 15.13
C SER A 167 -11.02 -6.13 15.95
N SER A 168 -10.71 -7.17 16.73
CA SER A 168 -9.50 -7.27 17.54
C SER A 168 -8.21 -7.38 16.71
N THR A 169 -8.33 -7.77 15.43
CA THR A 169 -7.18 -8.03 14.55
C THR A 169 -7.00 -7.02 13.44
N GLY A 170 -8.05 -6.27 13.09
CA GLY A 170 -8.03 -5.38 11.92
C GLY A 170 -7.82 -6.12 10.60
N THR A 171 -8.07 -7.42 10.52
CA THR A 171 -7.85 -8.23 9.32
C THR A 171 -9.11 -8.36 8.47
N TYR A 172 -8.95 -8.56 7.17
CA TYR A 172 -10.05 -8.78 6.24
C TYR A 172 -9.62 -9.69 5.09
N TRP A 173 -10.60 -10.29 4.41
CA TRP A 173 -10.32 -11.08 3.20
C TRP A 173 -10.39 -10.21 1.96
N ALA A 174 -9.27 -10.12 1.24
CA ALA A 174 -9.11 -9.44 -0.03
C ALA A 174 -8.82 -10.47 -1.14
N ASP A 175 -9.67 -10.53 -2.15
CA ASP A 175 -9.64 -11.55 -3.22
C ASP A 175 -9.55 -12.98 -2.65
N GLY A 176 -10.17 -13.18 -1.49
CA GLY A 176 -10.16 -14.46 -0.77
C GLY A 176 -8.90 -14.74 0.05
N VAL A 177 -7.95 -13.80 0.18
CA VAL A 177 -6.72 -13.93 0.98
C VAL A 177 -6.81 -13.04 2.22
N LEU A 178 -6.50 -13.58 3.40
CA LEU A 178 -6.49 -12.83 4.65
C LEU A 178 -5.31 -11.84 4.71
N LEU A 179 -5.63 -10.54 4.75
CA LEU A 179 -4.68 -9.45 4.90
C LEU A 179 -5.00 -8.62 6.16
N GLY A 180 -4.02 -7.85 6.61
CA GLY A 180 -4.19 -6.89 7.70
C GLY A 180 -4.52 -5.50 7.17
N SER A 181 -5.26 -4.72 7.96
CA SER A 181 -5.36 -3.28 7.74
C SER A 181 -4.07 -2.59 8.12
N THR A 182 -3.74 -1.53 7.40
CA THR A 182 -2.71 -0.56 7.83
C THR A 182 -3.32 0.62 8.59
N LEU A 183 -4.64 0.75 8.56
CA LEU A 183 -5.35 1.79 9.27
C LEU A 183 -5.38 1.40 10.75
N ALA A 184 -5.09 2.36 11.62
CA ALA A 184 -5.30 2.22 13.05
C ALA A 184 -6.53 3.04 13.44
N ASN A 185 -7.27 2.57 14.44
CA ASN A 185 -8.20 3.43 15.15
C ASN A 185 -7.37 4.52 15.83
N THR A 186 -7.33 5.70 15.21
CA THR A 186 -6.94 6.91 15.91
C THR A 186 -8.19 7.32 16.67
N GLU A 187 -8.27 6.98 17.96
CA GLU A 187 -9.17 7.77 18.82
C GLU A 187 -8.69 9.23 18.75
N PRO A 188 -9.62 10.20 18.67
CA PRO A 188 -9.28 11.62 18.71
C PRO A 188 -8.61 12.02 20.03
#